data_AF-A0A834MH55-F1
#
_entry.id   AF-A0A834MH55-F1
#
_cell.length_a   1.000
_cell.length_b   1.000
_cell.length_c   1.000
_cell.angle_alpha   90.00
_cell.angle_beta   90.00
_cell.angle_gamma   90.00
#
_symmetry.space_group_name_H-M   'P 1'
#
loop_
_entity.id
_entity.type
_entity.pdbx_description
1 polymer ?
#
loop_
_entity_poly.entity_id
_entity_poly.type
_entity_poly.pdbx_seq_one_letter_code
_entity_poly.pdbx_strand_id
1 'polypeptide(L)'
;MPGAFQQCPPKSVSQEKPQGHPEKNLSSRMPNIKVFSGSSHPDLTQRIVDRLGIDTGKVVTKKFSNLETCVEIGESVRGEDVYIVQSGSGEVNDNLMELLIMINACKIASASRVTAVIPCFPYARQDKKDKNMETDKDRHVEKWKSIEWKFRVKYL
;
A
#
# COMPACT_ATOMS: atom_id res chain seq x y z
N MET A 1 -44.63 -5.99 61.70
CA MET A 1 -43.99 -6.88 60.71
C MET A 1 -44.89 -6.88 59.48
N PRO A 2 -44.44 -6.62 58.24
CA PRO A 2 -43.09 -6.77 57.68
C PRO A 2 -42.48 -5.46 57.13
N GLY A 3 -41.15 -5.31 57.22
CA GLY A 3 -40.40 -4.25 56.57
C GLY A 3 -39.42 -4.87 55.58
N ALA A 4 -39.55 -4.54 54.31
CA ALA A 4 -38.70 -5.00 53.23
C ALA A 4 -37.26 -4.54 53.45
N PHE A 5 -36.33 -5.49 53.60
CA PHE A 5 -34.91 -5.21 53.51
C PHE A 5 -34.41 -5.71 52.16
N GLN A 6 -34.25 -4.75 51.25
CA GLN A 6 -33.70 -4.89 49.92
C GLN A 6 -32.35 -5.63 49.99
N GLN A 7 -32.24 -6.74 49.25
CA GLN A 7 -31.00 -7.48 49.12
C GLN A 7 -30.05 -6.70 48.18
N CYS A 8 -28.88 -6.30 48.67
CA CYS A 8 -27.82 -5.75 47.81
C CYS A 8 -27.27 -6.87 46.90
N PRO A 9 -27.08 -6.64 45.60
CA PRO A 9 -26.41 -7.61 44.74
C PRO A 9 -24.92 -7.73 45.11
N PRO A 10 -24.30 -8.90 44.93
CA PRO A 10 -22.88 -9.10 45.20
C PRO A 10 -22.01 -8.24 44.27
N LYS A 11 -21.08 -7.48 44.85
CA LYS A 11 -19.98 -6.85 44.12
C LYS A 11 -18.96 -7.93 43.77
N SER A 12 -18.76 -8.22 42.49
CA SER A 12 -17.64 -9.08 42.08
C SER A 12 -17.08 -8.72 40.70
N VAL A 13 -15.83 -8.25 40.76
CA VAL A 13 -14.76 -8.28 39.76
C VAL A 13 -14.88 -7.30 38.58
N SER A 14 -14.40 -6.08 38.82
CA SER A 14 -13.80 -5.26 37.76
C SER A 14 -12.61 -6.01 37.19
N GLN A 15 -12.73 -6.48 35.94
CA GLN A 15 -11.58 -6.92 35.17
C GLN A 15 -10.77 -5.68 34.81
N GLU A 16 -9.59 -5.51 35.42
CA GLU A 16 -8.56 -4.61 34.94
C GLU A 16 -8.15 -5.04 33.52
N LYS A 17 -8.44 -4.20 32.53
CA LYS A 17 -7.90 -4.36 31.18
C LYS A 17 -6.48 -3.77 31.19
N PRO A 18 -5.46 -4.51 30.72
CA PRO A 18 -4.05 -4.20 30.97
C PRO A 18 -3.64 -2.85 30.39
N GLN A 19 -2.91 -2.09 31.20
CA GLN A 19 -2.31 -0.80 30.87
C GLN A 19 -1.33 -0.97 29.70
N GLY A 20 -1.77 -0.58 28.51
CA GLY A 20 -0.99 -0.64 27.28
C GLY A 20 -0.26 0.68 27.01
N HIS A 21 0.99 0.76 27.46
CA HIS A 21 2.15 1.46 26.87
C HIS A 21 2.04 2.98 26.57
N PRO A 22 3.07 3.78 26.90
CA PRO A 22 3.03 5.22 26.69
C PRO A 22 2.90 5.53 25.18
N GLU A 23 1.85 6.27 24.82
CA GLU A 23 1.70 6.92 23.53
C GLU A 23 2.88 7.88 23.32
N LYS A 24 3.92 7.36 22.67
CA LYS A 24 5.08 8.14 22.24
C LYS A 24 4.55 9.06 21.14
N ASN A 25 4.30 10.32 21.50
CA ASN A 25 4.06 11.40 20.56
C ASN A 25 5.29 11.54 19.63
N LEU A 26 5.30 10.78 18.53
CA LEU A 26 6.24 10.89 17.42
C LEU A 26 5.87 12.06 16.49
N SER A 27 5.37 13.16 17.06
CA SER A 27 4.70 14.23 16.33
C SER A 27 5.64 15.25 15.66
N SER A 28 6.97 15.05 15.59
CA SER A 28 7.86 16.16 15.20
C SER A 28 8.94 15.90 14.16
N ARG A 29 9.05 14.73 13.51
CA ARG A 29 10.07 14.56 12.43
C ARG A 29 9.71 13.71 11.23
N MET A 30 8.56 13.04 11.20
CA MET A 30 8.15 12.29 10.00
C MET A 30 7.09 13.08 9.24
N PRO A 31 7.24 13.29 7.91
CA PRO A 31 6.10 13.69 7.08
C PRO A 31 4.95 12.71 7.30
N ASN A 32 3.70 13.13 7.07
CA ASN A 32 2.54 12.24 7.23
C ASN A 32 2.71 11.07 6.24
N ILE A 33 3.12 9.90 6.74
CA ILE A 33 3.45 8.73 5.94
C ILE A 33 2.32 7.71 6.07
N LYS A 34 1.89 7.16 4.94
CA LYS A 34 0.93 6.06 4.86
C LYS A 34 1.56 4.88 4.15
N VAL A 35 1.37 3.69 4.70
CA VAL A 35 1.87 2.45 4.09
C VAL A 35 0.68 1.56 3.76
N PHE A 36 0.49 1.24 2.49
CA PHE A 36 -0.52 0.30 2.03
C PHE A 36 0.13 -1.03 1.64
N SER A 37 -0.60 -2.11 1.90
CA SER A 37 -0.23 -3.45 1.44
C SER A 37 -1.02 -3.81 0.19
N GLY A 38 -0.35 -4.35 -0.83
CA GLY A 38 -1.02 -5.10 -1.88
C GLY A 38 -1.33 -6.55 -1.46
N SER A 39 -1.97 -7.30 -2.35
CA SER A 39 -2.40 -8.69 -2.08
C SER A 39 -1.26 -9.73 -2.00
N SER A 40 -0.08 -9.43 -2.54
CA SER A 40 0.97 -10.45 -2.67
C SER A 40 1.56 -10.90 -1.33
N HIS A 41 1.93 -9.94 -0.46
CA HIS A 41 2.67 -10.23 0.78
C HIS A 41 2.27 -9.26 1.92
N PRO A 42 1.08 -9.41 2.51
CA PRO A 42 0.64 -8.56 3.62
C PRO A 42 1.48 -8.70 4.91
N ASP A 43 2.02 -9.90 5.16
CA ASP A 43 2.90 -10.14 6.32
C ASP A 43 4.17 -9.27 6.27
N LEU A 44 4.73 -9.07 5.08
CA LEU A 44 5.90 -8.20 4.91
C LEU A 44 5.57 -6.75 5.25
N THR A 45 4.43 -6.26 4.77
CA THR A 45 3.96 -4.90 5.07
C THR A 45 3.77 -4.71 6.56
N GLN A 46 3.15 -5.68 7.23
CA GLN A 46 2.95 -5.62 8.68
C GLN A 46 4.27 -5.51 9.43
N ARG A 47 5.28 -6.33 9.09
CA ARG A 47 6.61 -6.24 9.71
C ARG A 47 7.30 -4.89 9.50
N ILE A 48 7.08 -4.24 8.35
CA ILE A 48 7.63 -2.90 8.07
C ILE A 48 6.94 -1.87 8.96
N VAL A 49 5.61 -1.90 9.00
CA VAL A 49 4.75 -1.02 9.79
C VAL A 49 5.03 -1.15 11.29
N ASP A 50 5.16 -2.37 11.80
CA ASP A 50 5.48 -2.67 13.20
C ASP A 50 6.83 -2.07 13.63
N ARG A 51 7.83 -2.11 12.73
CA ARG A 51 9.16 -1.52 12.97
C ARG A 51 9.15 0.00 12.92
N LEU A 52 8.30 0.57 12.08
CA LEU A 52 8.12 2.03 11.94
C LEU A 52 7.23 2.60 13.06
N GLY A 53 6.44 1.76 13.73
CA GLY A 53 5.50 2.19 14.77
C GLY A 53 4.34 3.02 14.21
N ILE A 54 3.94 2.73 12.98
CA ILE A 54 2.76 3.32 12.32
C ILE A 54 1.68 2.26 12.15
N ASP A 55 0.51 2.62 11.64
CA ASP A 55 -0.54 1.66 11.30
C ASP A 55 -0.56 1.36 9.80
N THR A 56 -0.97 0.14 9.43
CA THR A 56 -1.17 -0.25 8.04
C THR A 56 -2.40 0.47 7.49
N GLY A 57 -2.25 1.07 6.31
CA GLY A 57 -3.30 1.81 5.66
C GLY A 57 -4.48 0.93 5.21
N LYS A 58 -5.68 1.50 5.26
CA LYS A 58 -6.92 0.82 4.91
C LYS A 58 -7.09 0.80 3.40
N VAL A 59 -6.93 -0.37 2.80
CA VAL A 59 -7.18 -0.61 1.38
C VAL A 59 -8.10 -1.82 1.21
N VAL A 60 -9.02 -1.72 0.26
CA VAL A 60 -9.92 -2.80 -0.12
C VAL A 60 -9.64 -3.18 -1.56
N THR A 61 -9.05 -4.34 -1.76
CA THR A 61 -8.86 -4.95 -3.09
C THR A 61 -9.98 -5.96 -3.34
N LYS A 62 -10.66 -5.84 -4.49
CA LYS A 62 -11.69 -6.77 -4.96
C LYS A 62 -11.37 -7.22 -6.38
N LYS A 63 -11.68 -8.48 -6.71
CA LYS A 63 -11.72 -8.97 -8.10
C LYS A 63 -13.17 -9.09 -8.53
N PHE A 64 -13.48 -8.51 -9.69
CA PHE A 64 -14.79 -8.63 -10.32
C PHE A 64 -14.91 -9.98 -11.07
N SER A 65 -16.13 -10.37 -11.44
CA SER A 65 -16.40 -11.62 -12.17
C SER A 65 -15.78 -11.66 -13.57
N ASN A 66 -15.44 -10.50 -14.14
CA ASN A 66 -14.72 -10.36 -15.41
C ASN A 66 -13.19 -10.40 -15.23
N LEU A 67 -12.68 -10.75 -14.03
CA LEU A 67 -11.27 -10.78 -13.65
C LEU A 67 -10.59 -9.40 -13.56
N GLU A 68 -11.35 -8.31 -13.69
CA GLU A 68 -10.80 -6.98 -13.44
C GLU A 68 -10.53 -6.77 -11.95
N THR A 69 -9.40 -6.14 -11.65
CA THR A 69 -9.03 -5.79 -10.28
C THR A 69 -9.54 -4.40 -9.97
N CYS A 70 -10.18 -4.25 -8.81
CA CYS A 70 -10.66 -2.98 -8.27
C CYS A 70 -9.99 -2.73 -6.94
N VAL A 71 -9.48 -1.51 -6.76
CA VAL A 71 -8.86 -1.11 -5.51
C VAL A 71 -9.47 0.20 -5.02
N GLU A 72 -9.87 0.20 -3.76
CA GLU A 72 -10.46 1.35 -3.09
C GLU A 72 -9.63 1.71 -1.85
N ILE A 73 -9.24 2.98 -1.75
CA ILE A 73 -8.50 3.50 -0.60
C ILE A 73 -9.53 3.96 0.45
N GLY A 74 -9.52 3.33 1.62
CA GLY A 74 -10.49 3.53 2.70
C GLY A 74 -10.16 4.67 3.66
N GLU A 75 -9.16 5.49 3.34
CA GLU A 75 -8.73 6.64 4.15
C GLU A 75 -8.23 7.79 3.27
N SER A 76 -8.19 9.00 3.83
CA SER A 76 -7.65 10.17 3.13
C SER A 76 -6.14 10.07 3.02
N VAL A 77 -5.61 10.26 1.81
CA VAL A 77 -4.16 10.28 1.52
C VAL A 77 -3.68 11.64 0.99
N ARG A 78 -4.52 12.68 1.09
CA ARG A 78 -4.27 13.99 0.50
C ARG A 78 -3.09 14.69 1.16
N GLY A 79 -2.08 15.06 0.37
CA GLY A 79 -0.88 15.75 0.85
C GLY A 79 0.06 14.86 1.68
N GLU A 80 -0.18 13.54 1.69
CA GLU A 80 0.63 12.58 2.45
C GLU A 80 1.62 11.85 1.55
N ASP A 81 2.66 11.29 2.17
CA ASP A 81 3.66 10.44 1.53
C ASP A 81 3.20 8.98 1.59
N VAL A 82 2.79 8.45 0.46
CA VAL A 82 2.21 7.11 0.36
C VAL A 82 3.27 6.11 -0.11
N TYR A 83 3.38 5.00 0.62
CA TYR A 83 4.20 3.84 0.26
C TYR A 83 3.30 2.66 -0.01
N ILE A 84 3.45 2.04 -1.17
CA ILE A 84 2.70 0.85 -1.55
C ILE A 84 3.66 -0.32 -1.61
N VAL A 85 3.47 -1.30 -0.73
CA VAL A 85 4.28 -2.52 -0.69
C VAL A 85 3.58 -3.60 -1.51
N GLN A 86 4.19 -4.00 -2.61
CA GLN A 86 3.69 -5.09 -3.45
C GLN A 86 4.85 -5.90 -4.01
N SER A 87 4.69 -7.22 -4.07
CA SER A 87 5.70 -8.12 -4.64
C SER A 87 5.19 -8.82 -5.90
N GLY A 88 6.09 -9.08 -6.85
CA GLY A 88 5.79 -9.83 -8.07
C GLY A 88 5.92 -11.35 -7.89
N SER A 89 5.34 -11.93 -6.84
CA SER A 89 5.36 -13.38 -6.58
C SER A 89 4.00 -14.02 -6.84
N GLY A 90 3.97 -15.16 -7.54
CA GLY A 90 2.73 -15.84 -7.95
C GLY A 90 2.17 -15.27 -9.25
N GLU A 91 0.95 -14.72 -9.21
CA GLU A 91 0.29 -14.05 -10.34
C GLU A 91 0.92 -12.67 -10.60
N VAL A 92 2.08 -12.67 -11.27
CA VAL A 92 2.91 -11.48 -11.49
C VAL A 92 2.13 -10.34 -12.16
N ASN A 93 1.30 -10.67 -13.15
CA ASN A 93 0.50 -9.68 -13.90
C ASN A 93 -0.57 -9.04 -13.04
N ASP A 94 -1.31 -9.84 -12.29
CA ASP A 94 -2.38 -9.35 -11.42
C ASP A 94 -1.81 -8.45 -10.32
N ASN A 95 -0.70 -8.86 -9.70
CA ASN A 95 -0.05 -8.08 -8.66
C ASN A 95 0.49 -6.75 -9.19
N LEU A 96 1.02 -6.75 -10.42
CA LEU A 96 1.48 -5.54 -11.10
C LEU A 96 0.31 -4.61 -11.45
N MET A 97 -0.78 -5.16 -11.99
CA MET A 97 -1.97 -4.39 -12.31
C MET A 97 -2.62 -3.80 -11.05
N GLU A 98 -2.73 -4.57 -9.98
CA GLU A 98 -3.20 -4.10 -8.67
C GLU A 98 -2.35 -2.92 -8.17
N LEU A 99 -1.02 -3.03 -8.24
CA LEU A 99 -0.11 -1.96 -7.86
C LEU A 99 -0.33 -0.68 -8.67
N LEU A 100 -0.45 -0.80 -10.00
CA LEU A 100 -0.68 0.33 -10.88
C LEU A 100 -2.02 1.02 -10.59
N ILE A 101 -3.07 0.24 -10.31
CA ILE A 101 -4.39 0.77 -9.94
C ILE A 101 -4.31 1.51 -8.60
N MET A 102 -3.61 0.95 -7.60
CA MET A 102 -3.37 1.63 -6.32
C MET A 102 -2.63 2.96 -6.49
N ILE A 103 -1.55 2.97 -7.27
CA ILE A 103 -0.80 4.20 -7.55
C ILE A 103 -1.71 5.25 -8.19
N ASN A 104 -2.53 4.85 -9.16
CA ASN A 104 -3.48 5.74 -9.81
C ASN A 104 -4.53 6.28 -8.82
N ALA A 105 -5.08 5.42 -7.96
CA ALA A 105 -6.04 5.82 -6.92
C ALA A 105 -5.42 6.86 -5.96
N CYS A 106 -4.20 6.64 -5.48
CA CYS A 106 -3.48 7.58 -4.63
C CYS A 106 -3.18 8.91 -5.33
N LYS A 107 -2.85 8.86 -6.63
CA LYS A 107 -2.60 10.05 -7.43
C LYS A 107 -3.86 10.90 -7.63
N ILE A 108 -5.00 10.27 -7.93
CA ILE A 108 -6.30 10.95 -8.03
C ILE A 108 -6.71 11.54 -6.67
N ALA A 109 -6.44 10.83 -5.58
CA ALA A 109 -6.66 11.29 -4.21
C ALA A 109 -5.69 12.42 -3.76
N SER A 110 -4.85 12.94 -4.65
CA SER A 110 -3.92 14.05 -4.40
C SER A 110 -2.89 13.77 -3.30
N ALA A 111 -2.35 12.54 -3.28
CA ALA A 111 -1.16 12.23 -2.49
C ALA A 111 0.04 13.11 -2.90
N SER A 112 0.88 13.52 -1.94
CA SER A 112 2.05 14.36 -2.23
C SER A 112 3.11 13.57 -2.99
N ARG A 113 3.37 12.35 -2.54
CA ARG A 113 4.30 11.42 -3.17
C ARG A 113 3.72 10.01 -3.09
N VAL A 114 3.94 9.23 -4.15
CA VAL A 114 3.59 7.81 -4.18
C VAL A 114 4.87 7.02 -4.48
N THR A 115 5.28 6.17 -3.56
CA THR A 115 6.48 5.34 -3.64
C THR A 115 6.09 3.86 -3.66
N ALA A 116 6.40 3.17 -4.75
CA ALA A 116 6.21 1.73 -4.84
C ALA A 116 7.43 1.01 -4.27
N VAL A 117 7.22 0.18 -3.25
CA VAL A 117 8.22 -0.71 -2.67
C VAL A 117 8.02 -2.09 -3.25
N ILE A 118 8.91 -2.50 -4.14
CA ILE A 118 8.83 -3.77 -4.88
C ILE A 118 10.05 -4.63 -4.55
N PRO A 119 9.97 -5.52 -3.54
CA PRO A 119 11.10 -6.36 -3.14
C PRO A 119 11.59 -7.29 -4.26
N CYS A 120 10.65 -7.83 -5.05
CA CYS A 120 10.93 -8.66 -6.22
C CYS A 120 10.32 -8.02 -7.46
N PHE A 121 11.16 -7.41 -8.29
CA PHE A 121 10.71 -6.67 -9.47
C PHE A 121 10.15 -7.63 -10.54
N PRO A 122 8.88 -7.49 -10.94
CA PRO A 122 8.29 -8.34 -11.96
C PRO A 122 9.02 -8.12 -13.31
N TYR A 123 9.16 -9.19 -14.10
CA TYR A 123 9.79 -9.13 -15.43
C TYR A 123 11.27 -8.72 -15.49
N ALA A 124 11.99 -8.69 -14.35
CA ALA A 124 13.40 -8.27 -14.30
C ALA A 124 14.34 -9.07 -15.23
N ARG A 125 13.95 -10.26 -15.70
CA ARG A 125 14.76 -11.11 -16.59
C ARG A 125 14.60 -10.79 -18.08
N GLN A 126 13.61 -9.98 -18.48
CA GLN A 126 13.35 -9.65 -19.89
C GLN A 126 14.18 -8.48 -20.43
N ASP A 127 15.09 -7.92 -19.63
CA ASP A 127 15.96 -6.80 -20.05
C ASP A 127 16.98 -7.20 -21.15
N LYS A 128 17.24 -8.51 -21.31
CA LYS A 128 18.10 -9.00 -22.39
C LYS A 128 17.30 -9.18 -23.67
N LYS A 129 17.49 -8.23 -24.59
CA LYS A 129 17.07 -8.34 -25.99
C LYS A 129 17.91 -9.44 -26.65
N ASP A 130 17.45 -10.69 -26.56
CA ASP A 130 17.99 -11.74 -27.41
C ASP A 130 17.62 -11.38 -28.85
N LYS A 131 18.67 -11.06 -29.60
CA LYS A 131 18.65 -10.61 -30.98
C LYS A 131 18.09 -11.75 -31.84
N ASN A 132 16.99 -11.49 -32.55
CA ASN A 132 16.67 -12.06 -33.87
C ASN A 132 15.28 -11.60 -34.40
N MET A 133 15.02 -10.29 -34.44
CA MET A 133 13.94 -9.76 -35.27
C MET A 133 14.48 -8.60 -36.10
N GLU A 134 14.78 -8.97 -37.32
CA GLU A 134 15.31 -8.18 -38.42
C GLU A 134 14.27 -7.19 -38.96
N THR A 135 14.78 -6.16 -39.64
CA THR A 135 14.12 -5.26 -40.61
C THR A 135 13.31 -4.05 -40.11
N ASP A 136 14.01 -2.91 -40.11
CA ASP A 136 13.63 -1.68 -40.84
C ASP A 136 12.44 -0.84 -40.33
N LYS A 137 12.39 -0.55 -39.02
CA LYS A 137 11.50 0.50 -38.45
C LYS A 137 12.17 1.44 -37.42
N ASP A 138 13.49 1.49 -37.38
CA ASP A 138 14.21 2.10 -36.25
C ASP A 138 14.32 3.63 -36.28
N ARG A 139 13.93 4.32 -37.35
CA ARG A 139 14.00 5.80 -37.36
C ARG A 139 12.86 6.48 -36.59
N HIS A 140 11.72 5.82 -36.41
CA HIS A 140 10.59 6.40 -35.69
C HIS A 140 10.62 6.12 -34.18
N VAL A 141 11.18 4.97 -33.77
CA VAL A 141 11.21 4.51 -32.37
C VAL A 141 12.17 5.36 -31.51
N GLU A 142 13.28 5.81 -32.08
CA GLU A 142 14.25 6.71 -31.40
C GLU A 142 13.58 8.01 -30.93
N LYS A 143 12.63 8.54 -31.71
CA LYS A 143 11.91 9.78 -31.36
C LYS A 143 11.01 9.59 -30.13
N TRP A 144 10.42 8.41 -29.97
CA TRP A 144 9.56 8.07 -28.82
C TRP A 144 10.37 7.83 -27.54
N LYS A 145 11.53 7.16 -27.66
CA LYS A 145 12.44 6.96 -26.51
C LYS A 145 12.97 8.27 -25.93
N SER A 146 13.22 9.27 -26.77
CA SER A 146 13.63 10.61 -26.31
C SER A 146 12.53 11.34 -25.52
N ILE A 147 11.27 11.15 -25.88
CA ILE A 147 10.11 11.75 -25.20
C ILE A 147 9.84 11.01 -23.87
N GLU A 148 10.01 9.69 -23.85
CA GLU A 148 9.84 8.86 -22.65
C GLU A 148 10.87 9.21 -21.55
N TRP A 149 12.14 9.40 -21.94
CA TRP A 149 13.19 9.84 -21.00
C TRP A 149 12.97 11.27 -20.50
N LYS A 150 12.41 12.17 -21.33
CA LYS A 150 12.01 13.51 -20.87
C LYS A 150 10.89 13.49 -19.82
N PHE A 151 10.00 12.49 -19.86
CA PHE A 151 9.01 12.27 -18.81
C PHE A 151 9.63 11.66 -17.54
N ARG A 152 10.64 10.81 -17.67
CA ARG A 152 11.35 10.17 -16.54
C ARG A 152 12.17 11.16 -15.70
N VAL A 153 12.66 12.26 -16.29
CA VAL A 153 13.52 13.25 -15.59
C VAL A 153 12.72 14.43 -15.01
N LYS A 154 11.50 14.70 -15.46
CA LYS A 154 10.70 15.83 -14.95
C LYS A 154 9.88 15.53 -13.68
N TYR A 155 9.96 14.30 -13.17
CA TYR A 155 9.22 13.82 -11.99
C TYR A 155 10.14 13.12 -10.96
N LEU A 156 11.45 13.39 -11.01
CA LEU A 156 12.41 13.06 -9.96
C LEU A 156 13.03 14.35 -9.41
#